data_AF-A0A7V1LG04-F1
#
_entry.id   AF-A0A7V1LG04-F1
#
_cell.length_a   1.000
_cell.length_b   1.000
_cell.length_c   1.000
_cell.angle_alpha   90.00
_cell.angle_beta   90.00
_cell.angle_gamma   90.00
#
_symmetry.space_group_name_H-M   'P 1'
#
loop_
_entity.id
_entity.type
_entity.pdbx_description
1 polymer ?
#
loop_
_entity_poly.entity_id
_entity_poly.type
_entity_poly.pdbx_seq_one_letter_code
_entity_poly.pdbx_strand_id
1 'polypeptide(L)'
;MVREYSKNKMDSMGFALLTLKEASDLLSCHPNTLRKWDKNDILKAVRIGTRKDRRYRKDDILKLLSKASYVKDSKEVKNVSAVRKEYFMEYASLLAERASLQRDSVFVDVPCGTGEMTKTLAKNGFGRKYYLIDINSEMIEAA
;
A
#
# COMPACT_ATOMS: atom_id res chain seq x y z
N MET A 1 0.40 -32.57 -26.45
CA MET A 1 1.77 -32.03 -26.62
C MET A 1 1.79 -30.63 -27.26
N VAL A 2 1.28 -30.41 -28.50
CA VAL A 2 1.37 -29.08 -29.17
C VAL A 2 0.55 -27.96 -28.50
N ARG A 3 -0.69 -28.24 -28.05
CA ARG A 3 -1.54 -27.25 -27.35
C ARG A 3 -0.97 -26.80 -26.00
N GLU A 4 -0.31 -27.71 -25.30
CA GLU A 4 0.28 -27.48 -23.98
C GLU A 4 1.58 -26.69 -24.07
N TYR A 5 2.40 -26.98 -25.09
CA TYR A 5 3.62 -26.22 -25.39
C TYR A 5 3.32 -24.76 -25.77
N SER A 6 2.27 -24.52 -26.58
CA SER A 6 1.86 -23.16 -26.97
C SER A 6 1.33 -22.35 -25.77
N LYS A 7 0.55 -22.99 -24.88
CA LYS A 7 0.07 -22.37 -23.64
C LYS A 7 1.24 -22.00 -22.71
N ASN A 8 2.17 -22.91 -22.50
CA ASN A 8 3.37 -22.67 -21.68
C ASN A 8 4.26 -21.55 -22.24
N LYS A 9 4.34 -21.40 -23.57
CA LYS A 9 5.09 -20.32 -24.23
C LYS A 9 4.40 -18.95 -24.12
N MET A 10 3.07 -18.91 -24.13
CA MET A 10 2.33 -17.66 -23.88
C MET A 10 2.35 -17.26 -22.41
N ASP A 11 2.34 -18.24 -21.50
CA ASP A 11 2.43 -18.02 -20.06
C ASP A 11 3.80 -17.48 -19.61
N SER A 12 4.88 -17.84 -20.33
CA SER A 12 6.23 -17.34 -20.09
C SER A 12 6.49 -15.94 -20.69
N MET A 13 5.69 -15.50 -21.66
CA MET A 13 5.80 -14.16 -22.28
C MET A 13 4.89 -13.10 -21.61
N GLY A 14 4.18 -13.40 -20.53
CA GLY A 14 3.34 -12.42 -19.81
C GLY A 14 1.97 -12.09 -20.44
N PHE A 15 1.73 -12.54 -21.68
CA PHE A 15 0.48 -12.28 -22.42
C PHE A 15 -0.74 -13.10 -21.96
N ALA A 16 -0.60 -13.90 -20.90
CA ALA A 16 -1.68 -14.74 -20.39
C ALA A 16 -2.84 -13.90 -19.82
N LEU A 17 -4.05 -14.23 -20.25
CA LEU A 17 -5.29 -13.67 -19.72
C LEU A 17 -5.90 -14.62 -18.70
N LEU A 18 -5.97 -14.18 -17.46
CA LEU A 18 -6.51 -14.90 -16.33
C LEU A 18 -8.02 -14.67 -16.21
N THR A 19 -8.74 -15.72 -15.83
CA THR A 19 -10.13 -15.62 -15.41
C THR A 19 -10.27 -14.82 -14.12
N LEU A 20 -11.50 -14.40 -13.80
CA LEU A 20 -11.80 -13.73 -12.54
C LEU A 20 -11.37 -14.57 -11.33
N LYS A 21 -11.55 -15.89 -11.40
CA LYS A 21 -11.19 -16.82 -10.31
C LYS A 21 -9.68 -16.96 -10.18
N GLU A 22 -8.97 -17.21 -11.28
CA GLU A 22 -7.51 -17.32 -11.25
C GLU A 22 -6.85 -16.02 -10.74
N ALA A 23 -7.36 -14.86 -11.18
CA ALA A 23 -6.87 -13.57 -10.69
C ALA A 23 -7.19 -13.35 -9.20
N SER A 24 -8.37 -13.78 -8.74
CA SER A 24 -8.75 -13.64 -7.32
C SER A 24 -7.91 -14.53 -6.41
N ASP A 25 -7.61 -15.75 -6.87
CA ASP A 25 -6.80 -16.72 -6.15
C ASP A 25 -5.34 -16.21 -6.04
N LEU A 26 -4.77 -15.68 -7.13
CA LEU A 26 -3.43 -15.09 -7.12
C LEU A 26 -3.30 -13.86 -6.23
N LEU A 27 -4.33 -13.03 -6.16
CA LEU A 27 -4.36 -11.84 -5.31
C LEU A 27 -4.87 -12.11 -3.90
N SER A 28 -5.23 -13.37 -3.59
CA SER A 28 -5.80 -13.77 -2.29
C SER A 28 -6.95 -12.87 -1.84
N CYS A 29 -7.86 -12.54 -2.77
CA CYS A 29 -9.01 -11.68 -2.50
C CYS A 29 -10.32 -12.29 -3.02
N HIS A 30 -11.46 -11.81 -2.54
CA HIS A 30 -12.75 -12.29 -3.03
C HIS A 30 -13.03 -11.76 -4.46
N PRO A 31 -13.66 -12.53 -5.38
CA PRO A 31 -13.99 -12.09 -6.74
C PRO A 31 -14.77 -10.77 -6.83
N ASN A 32 -15.61 -10.47 -5.84
CA ASN A 32 -16.33 -9.18 -5.77
C ASN A 32 -15.39 -7.98 -5.59
N THR A 33 -14.24 -8.16 -4.94
CA THR A 33 -13.20 -7.14 -4.80
C THR A 33 -12.66 -6.76 -6.17
N LEU A 34 -12.31 -7.76 -7.00
CA LEU A 34 -11.87 -7.51 -8.37
C LEU A 34 -12.94 -6.82 -9.23
N ARG A 35 -14.23 -7.15 -9.03
CA ARG A 35 -15.33 -6.44 -9.71
C ARG A 35 -15.40 -4.96 -9.29
N LYS A 36 -15.18 -4.66 -8.02
CA LYS A 36 -15.12 -3.28 -7.51
C LYS A 36 -13.88 -2.55 -8.06
N TRP A 37 -12.72 -3.21 -8.09
CA TRP A 37 -11.49 -2.62 -8.63
C TRP A 37 -11.59 -2.31 -10.12
N ASP A 38 -12.22 -3.18 -10.89
CA ASP A 38 -12.53 -2.94 -12.31
C ASP A 38 -13.52 -1.78 -12.51
N LYS A 39 -14.51 -1.61 -11.62
CA LYS A 39 -15.43 -0.46 -11.64
C LYS A 39 -14.73 0.86 -11.28
N ASN A 40 -13.74 0.81 -10.39
CA ASN A 40 -13.02 1.97 -9.86
C ASN A 40 -11.69 2.25 -10.60
N ASP A 41 -11.48 1.64 -11.78
CA ASP A 41 -10.25 1.76 -12.58
C ASP A 41 -8.93 1.42 -11.85
N ILE A 42 -9.00 0.63 -10.76
CA ILE A 42 -7.82 0.16 -9.99
C ILE A 42 -7.13 -1.00 -10.72
N LEU A 43 -7.92 -1.93 -11.26
CA LEU A 43 -7.44 -3.06 -12.04
C LEU A 43 -8.46 -3.37 -13.13
N LYS A 44 -8.22 -2.87 -14.34
CA LYS A 44 -9.18 -2.92 -15.43
C LYS A 44 -9.18 -4.29 -16.11
N ALA A 45 -10.35 -4.91 -16.22
CA ALA A 45 -10.47 -6.18 -16.92
C ALA A 45 -10.69 -6.00 -18.42
N VAL A 46 -10.02 -6.82 -19.22
CA VAL A 46 -10.35 -7.04 -20.63
C VAL A 46 -11.70 -7.77 -20.69
N ARG A 47 -12.60 -7.30 -21.56
CA ARG A 47 -13.92 -7.90 -21.78
C ARG A 47 -13.89 -8.76 -23.04
N ILE A 48 -14.22 -10.04 -22.91
CA ILE A 48 -14.21 -10.99 -24.03
C ILE A 48 -15.61 -11.53 -24.33
N GLY A 49 -15.93 -11.62 -25.61
CA GLY A 49 -17.16 -12.21 -26.11
C GLY A 49 -18.40 -11.34 -25.91
N THR A 50 -19.54 -11.81 -26.42
CA THR A 50 -20.82 -11.12 -26.38
C THR A 50 -21.34 -10.88 -24.96
N ARG A 51 -21.08 -11.83 -24.04
CA ARG A 51 -21.40 -11.72 -22.61
C ARG A 51 -20.48 -10.77 -21.82
N LYS A 52 -19.39 -10.29 -22.44
CA LYS A 52 -18.38 -9.41 -21.83
C LYS A 52 -17.76 -10.02 -20.58
N ASP A 53 -17.22 -11.23 -20.72
CA ASP A 53 -16.54 -11.92 -19.62
C ASP A 53 -15.27 -11.18 -19.22
N ARG A 54 -15.05 -11.07 -17.90
CA ARG A 54 -13.85 -10.43 -17.36
C ARG A 54 -12.64 -11.34 -17.49
N ARG A 55 -11.56 -10.78 -18.02
CA ARG A 55 -10.21 -11.35 -18.01
C ARG A 55 -9.19 -10.32 -17.55
N TYR A 56 -8.17 -10.77 -16.84
CA TYR A 56 -7.12 -9.92 -16.30
C TYR A 56 -5.78 -10.31 -16.92
N ARG A 57 -4.97 -9.32 -17.32
CA ARG A 57 -3.62 -9.60 -17.80
C ARG A 57 -2.78 -10.06 -16.62
N LYS A 58 -2.09 -11.19 -16.78
CA LYS A 58 -1.17 -11.72 -15.76
C LYS A 58 -0.12 -10.69 -15.37
N ASP A 59 0.41 -9.93 -16.33
CA ASP A 59 1.38 -8.85 -16.06
C ASP A 59 0.83 -7.74 -15.16
N ASP A 60 -0.45 -7.36 -15.30
CA ASP A 60 -1.05 -6.32 -14.46
C ASP A 60 -1.24 -6.83 -13.02
N ILE A 61 -1.59 -8.11 -12.86
CA ILE A 61 -1.66 -8.78 -11.56
C ILE A 61 -0.27 -8.84 -10.91
N LEU A 62 0.76 -9.25 -11.67
CA LEU A 62 2.13 -9.31 -11.17
C LEU A 62 2.68 -7.92 -10.82
N LYS A 63 2.37 -6.89 -11.63
CA LYS A 63 2.68 -5.49 -11.29
C LYS A 63 2.04 -5.08 -9.98
N LEU A 64 0.77 -5.41 -9.75
CA LEU A 64 0.11 -5.11 -8.48
C LEU A 64 0.76 -5.83 -7.30
N LEU A 65 1.07 -7.12 -7.43
CA LEU A 65 1.80 -7.85 -6.39
C LEU A 65 3.19 -7.26 -6.14
N SER A 66 3.88 -6.81 -7.20
CA SER A 66 5.18 -6.14 -7.09
C SER A 66 5.13 -4.74 -6.48
N LYS A 67 3.97 -4.08 -6.55
CA LYS A 67 3.70 -2.77 -5.92
C LYS A 67 3.19 -2.92 -4.48
N ALA A 68 2.57 -4.05 -4.15
CA ALA A 68 2.10 -4.37 -2.81
C ALA A 68 3.24 -4.70 -1.83
N SER A 69 4.45 -5.01 -2.34
CA SER A 69 5.65 -4.90 -1.49
C SER A 69 5.83 -3.43 -1.13
N TYR A 70 5.65 -3.10 0.15
CA TYR A 70 5.84 -1.78 0.74
C TYR A 70 6.94 -0.98 0.02
N VAL A 71 6.53 0.22 -0.43
CA VAL A 71 7.27 1.29 -1.12
C VAL A 71 8.69 0.92 -1.57
N LYS A 72 8.85 0.57 -2.85
CA LYS A 72 10.15 0.21 -3.45
C LYS A 72 11.02 1.39 -3.84
N ASP A 73 10.48 2.60 -4.03
CA ASP A 73 11.25 3.70 -4.61
C ASP A 73 11.43 4.87 -3.64
N SER A 74 12.69 5.14 -3.31
CA SER A 74 13.13 6.31 -2.53
C SER A 74 12.65 7.65 -3.10
N LYS A 75 12.32 7.74 -4.40
CA LYS A 75 11.68 8.92 -5.00
C LYS A 75 10.19 9.04 -4.69
N GLU A 76 9.46 7.94 -4.63
CA GLU A 76 8.05 7.93 -4.27
C GLU A 76 7.86 8.19 -2.77
N VAL A 77 8.72 7.63 -1.92
CA VAL A 77 8.80 8.02 -0.50
C VAL A 77 8.97 9.53 -0.37
N LYS A 78 9.92 10.13 -1.11
CA LYS A 78 10.14 11.58 -1.07
C LYS A 78 8.91 12.38 -1.51
N ASN A 79 8.19 11.92 -2.53
CA ASN A 79 6.98 12.59 -3.02
C ASN A 79 5.79 12.45 -2.04
N VAL A 80 5.53 11.24 -1.55
CA VAL A 80 4.48 10.98 -0.55
C VAL A 80 4.78 11.70 0.76
N SER A 81 6.03 11.66 1.22
CA SER A 81 6.48 12.43 2.38
C SER A 81 6.40 13.93 2.14
N ALA A 82 6.69 14.43 0.93
CA ALA A 82 6.57 15.85 0.61
C ALA A 82 5.12 16.34 0.64
N VAL A 83 4.17 15.58 0.07
CA VAL A 83 2.74 15.91 0.11
C VAL A 83 2.19 15.82 1.55
N ARG A 84 2.71 14.89 2.37
CA ARG A 84 2.28 14.74 3.76
C ARG A 84 2.89 15.77 4.72
N LYS A 85 3.92 16.54 4.32
CA LYS A 85 4.53 17.55 5.21
C LYS A 85 3.52 18.56 5.73
N GLU A 86 2.66 19.06 4.85
CA GLU A 86 1.61 20.03 5.20
C GLU A 86 0.54 19.37 6.10
N TYR A 87 0.09 18.17 5.73
CA TYR A 87 -0.80 17.35 6.58
C TYR A 87 -0.24 17.12 7.99
N PHE A 88 1.06 16.83 8.12
CA PHE A 88 1.68 16.61 9.43
C PHE A 88 1.65 17.87 10.29
N MET A 89 1.89 19.05 9.71
CA MET A 89 1.80 20.32 10.43
C MET A 89 0.37 20.62 10.87
N GLU A 90 -0.59 20.54 9.94
CA GLU A 90 -2.01 20.78 10.24
C GLU A 90 -2.55 19.79 11.29
N TYR A 91 -2.19 18.52 11.18
CA TYR A 91 -2.62 17.47 12.10
C TYR A 91 -1.98 17.64 13.49
N ALA A 92 -0.70 18.02 13.57
CA ALA A 92 -0.04 18.34 14.84
C ALA A 92 -0.74 19.50 15.56
N SER A 93 -1.08 20.57 14.82
CA SER A 93 -1.82 21.72 15.36
C SER A 93 -3.21 21.32 15.84
N LEU A 94 -3.94 20.52 15.05
CA LEU A 94 -5.26 20.00 15.42
C LEU A 94 -5.20 19.17 16.70
N LEU A 95 -4.21 18.27 16.82
CA LEU A 95 -4.03 17.45 18.02
C LEU A 95 -3.65 18.31 19.24
N ALA A 96 -2.78 19.30 19.07
CA ALA A 96 -2.42 20.21 20.16
C ALA A 96 -3.61 21.01 20.69
N GLU A 97 -4.46 21.49 19.79
CA GLU A 97 -5.70 22.21 20.14
C GLU A 97 -6.73 21.29 20.81
N ARG A 98 -6.97 20.10 20.24
CA ARG A 98 -8.06 19.22 20.67
C ARG A 98 -7.72 18.30 21.83
N ALA A 99 -6.45 17.94 22.02
CA ALA A 99 -6.02 16.99 23.04
C ALA A 99 -5.61 17.66 24.37
N SER A 100 -5.79 18.99 24.51
CA SER A 100 -5.43 19.74 25.72
C SER A 100 -4.00 19.44 26.20
N LEU A 101 -3.07 19.35 25.25
CA LEU A 101 -1.69 18.94 25.54
C LEU A 101 -1.03 19.91 26.49
N GLN A 102 -0.42 19.39 27.55
CA GLN A 102 0.32 20.18 28.54
C GLN A 102 1.81 20.12 28.23
N ARG A 103 2.57 21.11 28.72
CA ARG A 103 4.02 21.23 28.47
C ARG A 103 4.83 19.99 28.88
N ASP A 104 4.31 19.21 29.82
CA ASP A 104 4.94 18.00 30.37
C ASP A 104 4.36 16.69 29.81
N SER A 105 3.52 16.75 28.77
CA SER A 105 2.96 15.56 28.12
C SER A 105 4.07 14.69 27.49
N VAL A 106 3.92 13.38 27.65
CA VAL A 106 4.79 12.36 27.05
C VAL A 106 4.15 11.87 25.75
N PHE A 107 4.93 11.86 24.68
CA PHE A 107 4.48 11.36 23.38
C PHE A 107 5.04 9.96 23.14
N VAL A 108 4.15 9.00 22.87
CA VAL A 108 4.49 7.65 22.42
C VAL A 108 4.03 7.53 20.97
N ASP A 109 4.99 7.58 20.06
CA ASP A 109 4.76 7.39 18.63
C ASP A 109 4.91 5.89 18.36
N VAL A 110 3.78 5.18 18.33
CA VAL A 110 3.71 3.75 17.98
C VAL A 110 3.83 3.66 16.45
N PRO A 111 4.78 2.90 15.90
CA PRO A 111 5.32 3.19 14.59
C PRO A 111 4.32 2.88 13.48
N CYS A 112 4.14 3.88 12.62
CA CYS A 112 3.66 3.74 11.26
C CYS A 112 4.38 4.80 10.39
N GLY A 113 5.71 4.89 10.47
CA GLY A 113 6.48 5.80 9.60
C GLY A 113 7.82 6.31 10.13
N THR A 114 8.32 7.39 9.52
CA THR A 114 9.68 7.95 9.66
C THR A 114 9.91 8.87 10.88
N GLY A 115 8.97 8.94 11.82
CA GLY A 115 9.06 9.78 13.02
C GLY A 115 8.97 11.30 12.80
N GLU A 116 8.50 11.78 11.65
CA GLU A 116 8.44 13.22 11.31
C GLU A 116 7.44 14.01 12.16
N MET A 117 6.36 13.38 12.63
CA MET A 117 5.38 14.00 13.53
C MET A 117 6.04 14.39 14.85
N THR A 118 6.75 13.44 15.46
CA THR A 118 7.51 13.64 16.69
C THR A 118 8.56 14.76 16.55
N LYS A 119 9.31 14.79 15.43
CA LYS A 119 10.26 15.87 15.14
C LYS A 119 9.59 17.24 15.02
N THR A 120 8.39 17.28 14.44
CA THR A 120 7.64 18.52 14.22
C THR A 120 7.08 19.07 15.53
N LEU A 121 6.49 18.22 16.38
CA LEU A 121 6.04 18.58 17.72
C LEU A 121 7.21 19.12 18.57
N ALA A 122 8.38 18.46 18.50
CA ALA A 122 9.57 18.92 19.19
C ALA A 122 10.05 20.30 18.73
N LYS A 123 10.09 20.56 17.42
CA LYS A 123 10.45 21.88 16.87
C LYS A 123 9.47 22.98 17.32
N ASN A 124 8.20 22.65 17.48
CA ASN A 124 7.18 23.56 17.97
C ASN A 124 7.13 23.65 19.52
N GLY A 125 8.06 23.01 20.22
CA GLY A 125 8.21 23.10 21.68
C GLY A 125 7.23 22.25 22.49
N PHE A 126 6.60 21.25 21.87
CA PHE A 126 5.65 20.37 22.53
C PHE A 126 6.32 19.09 23.06
N GLY A 127 6.43 18.97 24.40
CA GLY A 127 6.89 17.76 25.08
C GLY A 127 8.35 17.81 25.53
N ARG A 128 8.65 17.15 26.66
CA ARG A 128 9.99 17.07 27.25
C ARG A 128 10.76 15.80 26.92
N LYS A 129 10.05 14.70 26.61
CA LYS A 129 10.64 13.38 26.29
C LYS A 129 9.81 12.72 25.21
N TYR A 130 10.51 12.09 24.27
CA TYR A 130 9.92 11.38 23.14
C TYR A 130 10.45 9.94 23.15
N TYR A 131 9.55 8.97 23.07
CA TYR A 131 9.91 7.57 22.91
C TYR A 131 9.46 7.13 21.52
N LEU A 132 10.44 6.93 20.64
CA LEU A 132 10.25 6.35 19.31
C LEU A 132 10.51 4.84 19.46
N ILE A 133 9.46 4.05 19.28
CA ILE A 133 9.59 2.59 19.25
C ILE A 133 9.43 2.21 17.78
N ASP A 134 10.48 1.70 17.15
CA ASP A 134 10.39 1.14 15.80
C ASP A 134 10.25 -0.37 15.92
N ILE A 135 9.13 -0.93 15.48
CA ILE A 135 8.95 -2.38 15.38
C ILE A 135 9.43 -2.73 13.98
N ASN A 136 10.71 -3.06 13.86
CA ASN A 136 11.23 -3.63 12.63
C ASN A 136 10.81 -5.11 12.52
N SER A 137 10.93 -5.67 11.31
CA SER A 137 10.56 -7.07 11.04
C SER A 137 11.30 -8.08 11.92
N GLU A 138 12.52 -7.76 12.36
CA GLU A 138 13.34 -8.62 13.22
C GLU A 138 12.75 -8.76 14.64
N MET A 139 12.03 -7.73 15.14
CA MET A 139 11.38 -7.78 16.44
C MET A 139 10.03 -8.54 16.43
N ILE A 140 9.43 -8.78 15.26
CA ILE A 140 8.23 -9.62 15.12
C ILE A 140 8.60 -11.11 15.16
N GLU A 141 9.78 -11.47 14.64
CA GLU A 141 10.27 -12.86 14.65
C GLU A 141 10.77 -13.32 16.03
N ALA A 142 11.04 -12.38 16.94
CA ALA A 142 11.53 -12.64 18.29
C ALA A 142 10.44 -12.77 19.36
N ALA A 143 9.15 -12.72 18.98
CA ALA A 143 7.99 -12.85 19.87
C ALA A 143 7.23 -14.16 19.62
#